data_AF-A0A2P2IDJ1-F1
#
_entry.id   AF-A0A2P2IDJ1-F1
#
_cell.length_a   1.000
_cell.length_b   1.000
_cell.length_c   1.000
_cell.angle_alpha   90.00
_cell.angle_beta   90.00
_cell.angle_gamma   90.00
#
_symmetry.space_group_name_H-M   'P 1'
#
loop_
_entity.id
_entity.type
_entity.pdbx_description
1 polymer ?
#
loop_
_entity_poly.entity_id
_entity_poly.type
_entity_poly.pdbx_seq_one_letter_code
_entity_poly.pdbx_strand_id
1 'polypeptide(L)'
;IYISPQKVKECVEKINLGFLFAPTFHSAMKYVAITRKELGFRTIFNMLGPLTNPAQANAQLLGVFDESISELMAESMKQLGVEHLLVVHGMDGLDEITITDRTKITELKDGKLSSYYIEPEDFGIVRSNKKELEGGTPKENAKIILDIFSG
;
A
#
# COMPACT_ATOMS: atom_id res chain seq x y z
N ILE A 1 3.12 18.48 8.54
CA ILE A 1 2.23 19.26 7.65
C ILE A 1 0.83 18.71 7.86
N TYR A 2 -0.06 19.44 8.53
CA TYR A 2 -1.45 19.02 8.71
C TYR A 2 -2.30 19.87 7.76
N ILE A 3 -2.75 19.28 6.65
CA ILE A 3 -3.70 19.90 5.73
C ILE A 3 -5.10 19.35 6.02
N SER A 4 -6.12 20.20 5.92
CA SER A 4 -7.50 19.79 6.16
C SER A 4 -8.02 18.88 5.03
N PRO A 5 -9.05 18.04 5.28
CA PRO A 5 -9.70 17.26 4.24
C PRO A 5 -10.12 18.09 3.01
N GLN A 6 -10.64 19.29 3.25
CA GLN A 6 -11.00 20.23 2.18
C GLN A 6 -9.79 20.61 1.33
N LYS A 7 -8.63 20.84 1.95
CA LYS A 7 -7.42 21.20 1.23
C LYS A 7 -6.85 20.02 0.43
N VAL A 8 -6.95 18.80 0.96
CA VAL A 8 -6.58 17.59 0.19
C VAL A 8 -7.47 17.46 -1.04
N LYS A 9 -8.78 17.67 -0.90
CA LYS A 9 -9.72 17.66 -2.03
C LYS A 9 -9.30 18.66 -3.11
N GLU A 10 -9.01 19.91 -2.73
CA GLU A 10 -8.52 20.93 -3.68
C GLU A 10 -7.22 20.50 -4.39
N CYS A 11 -6.30 19.83 -3.69
CA CYS A 11 -5.07 19.32 -4.29
C CYS A 11 -5.37 18.22 -5.32
N VAL A 12 -6.23 17.27 -4.99
CA VAL A 12 -6.63 16.22 -5.93
C VAL A 12 -7.29 16.83 -7.17
N GLU A 13 -8.22 17.77 -7.01
CA GLU A 13 -8.91 18.42 -8.13
C GLU A 13 -7.98 19.24 -9.04
N LYS A 14 -6.89 19.82 -8.49
CA LYS A 14 -5.99 20.71 -9.25
C LYS A 14 -4.78 20.01 -9.84
N ILE A 15 -4.20 19.04 -9.12
CA ILE A 15 -2.92 18.42 -9.46
C ILE A 15 -2.97 16.88 -9.46
N ASN A 16 -4.15 16.28 -9.30
CA ASN A 16 -4.37 14.83 -9.26
C ASN A 16 -3.56 14.09 -8.17
N LEU A 17 -3.21 14.79 -7.08
CA LEU A 17 -2.46 14.22 -5.97
C LEU A 17 -3.01 14.68 -4.62
N GLY A 18 -3.20 13.73 -3.71
CA GLY A 18 -3.65 13.99 -2.35
C GLY A 18 -2.98 13.04 -1.36
N PHE A 19 -2.48 13.58 -0.25
CA PHE A 19 -1.93 12.80 0.85
C PHE A 19 -2.91 12.79 2.02
N LEU A 20 -3.48 11.62 2.30
CA LEU A 20 -4.45 11.41 3.38
C LEU A 20 -3.71 10.91 4.64
N PHE A 21 -3.35 11.83 5.52
CA PHE A 21 -2.61 11.47 6.73
C PHE A 21 -3.51 10.77 7.76
N ALA A 22 -3.27 9.49 8.04
CA ALA A 22 -4.16 8.63 8.83
C ALA A 22 -4.63 9.21 10.18
N PRO A 23 -3.80 9.87 11.00
CA PRO A 23 -4.27 10.50 12.25
C PRO A 23 -5.35 11.57 12.05
N THR A 24 -5.38 12.22 10.88
CA THR A 24 -6.39 13.24 10.53
C THR A 24 -7.71 12.62 10.09
N PHE A 25 -7.68 11.47 9.40
CA PHE A 25 -8.85 10.88 8.76
C PHE A 25 -9.48 9.70 9.53
N HIS A 26 -8.70 9.03 10.39
CA HIS A 26 -9.15 7.85 11.13
C HIS A 26 -9.20 8.14 12.64
N SER A 27 -9.88 9.22 13.03
CA SER A 27 -9.91 9.68 14.42
C SER A 27 -10.46 8.65 15.42
N ALA A 28 -11.29 7.70 14.97
CA ALA A 28 -11.78 6.58 15.77
C ALA A 28 -10.68 5.58 16.17
N MET A 29 -9.58 5.50 15.41
CA MET A 29 -8.46 4.59 15.73
C MET A 29 -7.75 4.97 17.04
N LYS A 30 -7.93 6.21 17.54
CA LYS A 30 -7.38 6.62 18.84
C LYS A 30 -7.92 5.80 20.02
N TYR A 31 -9.15 5.31 19.92
CA TYR A 31 -9.80 4.55 20.99
C TYR A 31 -9.21 3.15 21.18
N VAL A 32 -8.58 2.60 20.14
CA VAL A 32 -7.94 1.27 20.18
C VAL A 32 -6.42 1.33 20.28
N ALA A 33 -5.84 2.53 20.23
CA ALA A 33 -4.38 2.73 20.18
C ALA A 33 -3.67 2.21 21.44
N ILE A 34 -4.24 2.45 22.63
CA ILE A 34 -3.66 2.01 23.91
C ILE A 34 -3.65 0.49 23.99
N THR A 35 -4.81 -0.16 23.75
CA THR A 35 -4.94 -1.62 23.75
C THR A 35 -4.02 -2.28 22.73
N ARG A 36 -3.88 -1.72 21.52
CA ARG A 36 -2.94 -2.24 20.51
C ARG A 36 -1.48 -2.18 20.98
N LYS A 37 -1.11 -1.10 21.67
CA LYS A 37 0.25 -0.94 22.21
C LYS A 37 0.54 -1.96 23.30
N GLU A 38 -0.44 -2.27 24.15
CA GLU A 38 -0.31 -3.27 25.22
C GLU A 38 -0.20 -4.70 24.68
N LEU A 39 -0.95 -5.05 23.63
CA LEU A 39 -0.92 -6.38 23.02
C LEU A 39 0.45 -6.70 22.41
N GLY A 40 1.13 -5.74 21.79
CA GLY A 40 2.49 -5.92 21.27
C GLY A 40 2.63 -6.86 20.07
N PHE A 41 1.55 -7.50 19.61
CA PHE A 41 1.51 -8.34 18.41
C PHE A 41 0.55 -7.80 17.33
N ARG A 42 0.67 -8.30 16.09
CA ARG A 42 -0.17 -7.86 14.95
C ARG A 42 -1.62 -8.33 15.14
N THR A 43 -2.57 -7.45 14.87
CA THR A 43 -4.02 -7.75 14.98
C THR A 43 -4.73 -7.39 13.68
N ILE A 44 -6.03 -7.68 13.59
CA ILE A 44 -6.86 -7.27 12.45
C ILE A 44 -6.80 -5.76 12.17
N PHE A 45 -6.53 -4.93 13.18
CA PHE A 45 -6.35 -3.48 13.00
C PHE A 45 -5.15 -3.10 12.12
N ASN A 46 -4.19 -4.01 11.92
CA ASN A 46 -3.10 -3.81 10.97
C ASN A 46 -3.57 -3.96 9.51
N MET A 47 -4.69 -4.64 9.27
CA MET A 47 -5.27 -4.87 7.95
C MET A 47 -6.39 -3.86 7.61
N LEU A 48 -6.99 -3.20 8.61
CA LEU A 48 -8.12 -2.27 8.41
C LEU A 48 -7.75 -0.95 7.73
N GLY A 49 -6.49 -0.48 7.85
CA GLY A 49 -6.08 0.81 7.31
C GLY A 49 -6.38 0.93 5.81
N PRO A 50 -5.86 0.01 4.98
CA PRO A 50 -6.13 0.00 3.54
C PRO A 50 -7.59 -0.20 3.14
N LEU A 51 -8.39 -0.88 3.97
CA LEU A 51 -9.82 -1.11 3.74
C LEU A 51 -10.69 0.14 3.97
N THR A 52 -10.11 1.20 4.54
CA THR A 52 -10.85 2.38 5.00
C THR A 52 -10.40 3.65 4.29
N ASN A 53 -10.12 3.56 2.98
CA ASN A 53 -9.73 4.71 2.16
C ASN A 53 -10.82 5.80 2.20
N PRO A 54 -10.55 6.96 2.83
CA PRO A 54 -11.55 8.03 2.97
C PRO A 54 -12.00 8.63 1.63
N ALA A 55 -11.20 8.50 0.58
CA ALA A 55 -11.51 9.00 -0.76
C ALA A 55 -12.38 8.04 -1.59
N GLN A 56 -12.67 6.83 -1.09
CA GLN A 56 -13.42 5.80 -1.83
C GLN A 56 -12.84 5.56 -3.24
N ALA A 57 -11.52 5.44 -3.35
CA ALA A 57 -10.88 5.17 -4.63
C ALA A 57 -11.41 3.86 -5.22
N ASN A 58 -11.81 3.89 -6.49
CA ASN A 58 -12.30 2.72 -7.21
C ASN A 58 -11.17 1.77 -7.62
N ALA A 59 -9.94 2.27 -7.69
CA ALA A 59 -8.73 1.50 -7.94
C ALA A 59 -7.72 1.61 -6.79
N GLN A 60 -7.05 0.49 -6.45
CA GLN A 60 -6.05 0.47 -5.38
C GLN A 60 -4.93 -0.55 -5.63
N LEU A 61 -3.70 -0.17 -5.26
CA LEU A 61 -2.57 -1.08 -5.08
C LEU A 61 -2.35 -1.27 -3.57
N LEU A 62 -2.33 -2.50 -3.12
CA LEU A 62 -2.29 -2.86 -1.71
C LEU A 62 -1.17 -3.86 -1.43
N GLY A 63 -0.18 -3.43 -0.66
CA GLY A 63 0.82 -4.30 -0.07
C GLY A 63 0.30 -5.18 1.06
N VAL A 64 0.67 -6.45 1.08
CA VAL A 64 0.47 -7.32 2.24
C VAL A 64 1.78 -7.98 2.68
N PHE A 65 1.93 -8.12 3.98
CA PHE A 65 3.15 -8.67 4.59
C PHE A 65 3.26 -10.20 4.49
N ASP A 66 2.18 -10.89 4.13
CA ASP A 66 2.11 -12.35 4.09
C ASP A 66 1.25 -12.79 2.89
N GLU A 67 1.76 -13.75 2.12
CA GLU A 67 1.10 -14.28 0.94
C GLU A 67 -0.31 -14.83 1.23
N SER A 68 -0.51 -15.42 2.42
CA SER A 68 -1.75 -16.11 2.81
C SER A 68 -2.93 -15.14 3.02
N ILE A 69 -2.66 -13.86 3.29
CA ILE A 69 -3.71 -12.86 3.47
C ILE A 69 -4.12 -12.15 2.18
N SER A 70 -3.42 -12.39 1.07
CA SER A 70 -3.66 -11.72 -0.21
C SER A 70 -5.11 -11.90 -0.70
N GLU A 71 -5.58 -13.13 -0.75
CA GLU A 71 -6.93 -13.46 -1.23
C GLU A 71 -8.02 -12.98 -0.27
N LEU A 72 -7.79 -13.11 1.04
CA LEU A 72 -8.71 -12.59 2.07
C LEU A 72 -8.90 -11.07 1.93
N MET A 73 -7.82 -10.33 1.70
CA MET A 73 -7.87 -8.89 1.50
C MET A 73 -8.60 -8.53 0.21
N ALA A 74 -8.35 -9.27 -0.88
CA ALA A 74 -8.99 -9.01 -2.17
C ALA A 74 -10.51 -9.29 -2.13
N GLU A 75 -10.94 -10.37 -1.48
CA GLU A 75 -12.37 -10.66 -1.27
C GLU A 75 -13.04 -9.61 -0.38
N SER A 76 -12.35 -9.16 0.68
CA SER A 76 -12.86 -8.10 1.55
C SER A 76 -13.07 -6.79 0.78
N MET A 77 -12.10 -6.40 -0.03
CA MET A 77 -12.17 -5.19 -0.86
C MET A 77 -13.23 -5.28 -1.95
N LYS A 78 -13.43 -6.47 -2.54
CA LYS A 78 -14.54 -6.74 -3.46
C LYS A 78 -15.89 -6.50 -2.80
N GLN A 79 -16.08 -6.98 -1.57
CA GLN A 79 -17.32 -6.75 -0.82
C GLN A 79 -17.52 -5.28 -0.43
N LEU A 80 -16.44 -4.51 -0.26
CA LEU A 80 -16.47 -3.07 -0.02
C LEU A 80 -16.69 -2.24 -1.29
N GLY A 81 -16.78 -2.86 -2.46
CA GLY A 81 -17.15 -2.22 -3.73
C GLY A 81 -15.98 -1.64 -4.53
N VAL A 82 -14.75 -2.06 -4.27
CA VAL A 82 -13.59 -1.68 -5.11
C VAL A 82 -13.72 -2.32 -6.49
N GLU A 83 -13.46 -1.56 -7.55
CA GLU A 83 -13.63 -1.99 -8.94
C GLU A 83 -12.37 -2.68 -9.48
N HIS A 84 -11.19 -2.12 -9.17
CA HIS A 84 -9.89 -2.67 -9.57
C HIS A 84 -8.92 -2.68 -8.39
N LEU A 85 -8.42 -3.85 -8.00
CA LEU A 85 -7.45 -3.97 -6.91
C LEU A 85 -6.30 -4.85 -7.34
N LEU A 86 -5.07 -4.45 -6.99
CA LEU A 86 -3.92 -5.33 -6.96
C LEU A 86 -3.48 -5.51 -5.50
N VAL A 87 -3.60 -6.72 -4.96
CA VAL A 87 -2.96 -7.09 -3.70
C VAL A 87 -1.62 -7.71 -4.01
N VAL A 88 -0.53 -7.14 -3.49
CA VAL A 88 0.84 -7.52 -3.83
C VAL A 88 1.62 -8.02 -2.62
N HIS A 89 2.42 -9.05 -2.83
CA HIS A 89 3.34 -9.59 -1.85
C HIS A 89 4.64 -10.01 -2.54
N GLY A 90 5.76 -9.38 -2.18
CA GLY A 90 7.08 -9.79 -2.62
C GLY A 90 7.53 -11.05 -1.88
N MET A 91 8.05 -12.04 -2.62
CA MET A 91 8.49 -13.31 -2.02
C MET A 91 9.77 -13.18 -1.17
N ASP A 92 10.39 -12.00 -1.17
CA ASP A 92 11.45 -11.54 -0.27
C ASP A 92 10.93 -10.95 1.06
N GLY A 93 9.60 -11.01 1.26
CA GLY A 93 8.88 -10.56 2.45
C GLY A 93 8.45 -9.09 2.44
N LEU A 94 8.58 -8.39 1.31
CA LEU A 94 8.13 -7.01 1.16
C LEU A 94 6.61 -6.95 0.88
N ASP A 95 5.96 -5.91 1.38
CA ASP A 95 4.59 -5.54 1.04
C ASP A 95 4.54 -4.63 -0.21
N GLU A 96 5.46 -4.84 -1.16
CA GLU A 96 5.62 -4.05 -2.37
C GLU A 96 5.89 -4.98 -3.56
N ILE A 97 5.81 -4.46 -4.79
CA ILE A 97 6.36 -5.15 -5.95
C ILE A 97 7.88 -5.09 -5.83
N THR A 98 8.50 -6.24 -5.62
CA THR A 98 9.95 -6.32 -5.40
C THR A 98 10.73 -6.49 -6.71
N ILE A 99 11.97 -5.99 -6.71
CA ILE A 99 12.96 -6.26 -7.76
C ILE A 99 14.04 -7.25 -7.31
N THR A 100 13.90 -7.88 -6.14
CA THR A 100 14.86 -8.85 -5.62
C THR A 100 14.39 -10.31 -5.74
N ASP A 101 13.07 -10.50 -5.81
CA ASP A 101 12.42 -11.79 -6.03
C ASP A 101 11.19 -11.64 -6.95
N ARG A 102 10.39 -12.68 -7.14
CA ARG A 102 9.07 -12.60 -7.77
C ARG A 102 8.06 -11.95 -6.81
N THR A 103 7.01 -11.37 -7.37
CA THR A 103 5.88 -10.81 -6.61
C THR A 103 4.61 -11.59 -6.92
N LYS A 104 3.88 -12.02 -5.90
CA LYS A 104 2.50 -12.51 -6.07
C LYS A 104 1.55 -11.34 -6.20
N ILE A 105 0.65 -11.43 -7.17
CA ILE A 105 -0.46 -10.50 -7.35
C ILE A 105 -1.77 -11.27 -7.20
N THR A 106 -2.66 -10.80 -6.33
CA THR A 106 -4.09 -11.13 -6.38
C THR A 106 -4.85 -9.92 -6.91
N GLU A 107 -5.34 -10.03 -8.14
CA GLU A 107 -6.02 -8.96 -8.85
C GLU A 107 -7.54 -9.16 -8.80
N LEU A 108 -8.26 -8.11 -8.38
CA LEU A 108 -9.69 -7.95 -8.61
C LEU A 108 -9.88 -7.05 -9.82
N LYS A 109 -10.53 -7.54 -10.87
CA LYS A 109 -10.88 -6.74 -12.04
C LYS A 109 -12.16 -7.25 -12.68
N ASP A 110 -13.06 -6.35 -13.06
CA ASP A 110 -14.36 -6.69 -13.65
C ASP A 110 -15.16 -7.70 -12.79
N GLY A 111 -15.06 -7.54 -11.47
CA GLY A 111 -15.70 -8.42 -10.47
C GLY A 111 -15.08 -9.81 -10.31
N LYS A 112 -14.00 -10.12 -11.05
CA LYS A 112 -13.29 -11.41 -11.01
C LYS A 112 -12.00 -11.29 -10.24
N LEU A 113 -11.71 -12.31 -9.44
CA LEU A 113 -10.43 -12.46 -8.77
C LEU A 113 -9.55 -13.43 -9.55
N SER A 114 -8.29 -13.08 -9.70
CA SER A 114 -7.26 -13.95 -10.27
C SER A 114 -5.95 -13.73 -9.54
N SER A 115 -5.17 -14.81 -9.39
CA SER A 115 -3.84 -14.75 -8.77
C SER A 115 -2.78 -15.18 -9.77
N TYR A 116 -1.69 -14.43 -9.85
CA TYR A 116 -0.55 -14.72 -10.71
C TYR A 116 0.74 -14.20 -10.06
N TYR A 117 1.87 -14.56 -10.67
CA TYR A 117 3.18 -14.06 -10.29
C TYR A 117 3.73 -13.19 -11.40
N ILE A 118 4.47 -12.16 -11.01
CA ILE A 118 5.31 -11.37 -11.90
C ILE A 118 6.75 -11.42 -11.41
N GLU A 119 7.68 -11.30 -12.34
CA GLU A 119 9.11 -11.24 -12.09
C GLU A 119 9.70 -9.93 -12.63
N PRO A 120 10.80 -9.40 -12.05
CA PRO A 120 11.44 -8.18 -12.55
C PRO A 120 11.78 -8.28 -14.04
N GLU A 121 12.18 -9.47 -14.48
CA GLU A 121 12.54 -9.77 -15.86
C GLU A 121 11.37 -9.62 -16.85
N ASP A 122 10.12 -9.77 -16.40
CA ASP A 122 8.91 -9.54 -17.23
C ASP A 122 8.81 -8.07 -17.70
N PHE A 123 9.52 -7.16 -17.01
CA PHE A 123 9.55 -5.73 -17.29
C PHE A 123 10.92 -5.25 -17.79
N GLY A 124 11.85 -6.16 -18.08
CA GLY A 124 13.22 -5.82 -18.48
C GLY A 124 14.09 -5.27 -17.35
N ILE A 125 13.71 -5.51 -16.09
CA ILE A 125 14.45 -5.08 -14.90
C ILE A 125 15.37 -6.22 -14.46
N VAL A 126 16.64 -5.88 -14.20
CA VAL A 126 17.61 -6.83 -13.64
C VAL A 126 17.39 -6.92 -12.13
N ARG A 127 17.41 -8.15 -11.58
CA ARG A 127 17.29 -8.35 -10.14
C ARG A 127 18.39 -7.62 -9.36
N SER A 128 17.98 -6.97 -8.29
CA SER A 128 18.85 -6.29 -7.35
C SER A 128 18.99 -7.05 -6.04
N ASN A 129 20.02 -6.71 -5.27
CA ASN A 129 20.16 -7.22 -3.92
C ASN A 129 19.32 -6.37 -2.96
N LYS A 130 18.74 -6.99 -1.92
CA LYS A 130 17.95 -6.28 -0.89
C LYS A 130 18.69 -5.09 -0.27
N LYS A 131 20.02 -5.18 -0.10
CA LYS A 131 20.86 -4.10 0.43
C LYS A 131 20.88 -2.85 -0.46
N GLU A 132 20.65 -2.98 -1.75
CA GLU A 132 20.63 -1.87 -2.71
C GLU A 132 19.31 -1.08 -2.62
N LEU A 133 18.29 -1.66 -1.97
CA LEU A 133 16.97 -1.06 -1.76
C LEU A 133 16.82 -0.43 -0.36
N GLU A 134 17.85 -0.51 0.49
CA GLU A 134 17.77 0.02 1.84
C GLU A 134 17.62 1.55 1.82
N GLY A 135 16.51 2.03 2.39
CA GLY A 135 16.33 3.44 2.70
C GLY A 135 17.19 3.88 3.89
N GLY A 136 17.28 5.20 4.08
CA GLY A 136 17.93 5.82 5.23
C GLY A 136 16.97 6.65 6.07
N THR A 137 17.47 7.76 6.59
CA THR A 137 16.71 8.79 7.28
C THR A 137 15.65 9.42 6.35
N PRO A 138 14.61 10.08 6.90
CA PRO A 138 13.63 10.79 6.06
C PRO A 138 14.24 11.79 5.07
N LYS A 139 15.36 12.43 5.44
CA LYS A 139 16.07 13.37 4.56
C LYS A 139 16.79 12.65 3.42
N GLU A 140 17.41 11.50 3.71
CA GLU A 140 18.05 10.66 2.69
C GLU A 140 17.00 10.08 1.75
N ASN A 141 15.89 9.56 2.25
CA ASN A 141 14.80 9.03 1.42
C ASN A 141 14.19 10.11 0.52
N ALA A 142 14.01 11.33 1.03
CA ALA A 142 13.56 12.45 0.20
C ALA A 142 14.55 12.76 -0.93
N LYS A 143 15.86 12.69 -0.65
CA LYS A 143 16.88 12.86 -1.68
C LYS A 143 16.83 11.73 -2.71
N ILE A 144 16.76 10.47 -2.28
CA ILE A 144 16.66 9.31 -3.18
C ILE A 144 15.48 9.46 -4.14
N ILE A 145 14.30 9.85 -3.66
CA ILE A 145 13.12 10.07 -4.51
C ILE A 145 13.35 11.21 -5.51
N LEU A 146 13.99 12.31 -5.10
CA LEU A 146 14.30 13.42 -5.99
C LEU A 146 15.32 13.02 -7.07
N ASP A 147 16.35 12.26 -6.69
CA ASP A 147 17.36 11.73 -7.61
C ASP A 147 16.71 10.76 -8.62
N ILE A 148 15.73 9.94 -8.21
CA ILE A 148 14.94 9.10 -9.12
C ILE A 148 14.15 9.96 -10.12
N PHE A 149 13.54 11.05 -9.68
CA PHE A 149 12.76 11.93 -10.56
C PHE A 149 13.60 12.82 -11.48
N SER A 150 14.88 13.05 -11.16
CA SER A 150 15.77 13.82 -12.04
C SER A 150 16.32 13.03 -13.23
N GLY A 151 16.23 11.69 -13.18
CA GLY A 151 16.95 10.80 -14.09
C GLY A 151 18.45 10.79 -13.83
#